data_AF-A0A920SSZ1-F1
#
_entry.id   AF-A0A920SSZ1-F1
#
_cell.length_a   1.000
_cell.length_b   1.000
_cell.length_c   1.000
_cell.angle_alpha   90.00
_cell.angle_beta   90.00
_cell.angle_gamma   90.00
#
_symmetry.space_group_name_H-M   'P 1'
#
loop_
_entity.id
_entity.type
_entity.pdbx_description
1 polymer ?
#
loop_
_entity_poly.entity_id
_entity_poly.type
_entity_poly.pdbx_seq_one_letter_code
_entity_poly.pdbx_strand_id
1 'polypeptide(L)'
;MAGKPVWIIRRTPEMLEDLAQIREKLSDPDSEVETQQPAYAKNKYRSIKPELMVVLGVCTHLGCAPTKKFEQGKASGVSDDWVGGFFCPCHGSSFDLAGRVYRNVPAPTNLEVPPHSFLSDDRVLIGVGPEDTA
;
A
#
# COMPACT_ATOMS: atom_id res chain seq x y z
N MET A 1 -5.65 12.76 -11.25
CA MET A 1 -4.92 11.50 -11.52
C MET A 1 -3.85 11.60 -12.61
N ALA A 2 -3.86 12.61 -13.50
CA ALA A 2 -2.88 12.68 -14.58
C ALA A 2 -1.42 12.75 -14.06
N GLY A 3 -0.61 11.76 -14.40
CA GLY A 3 0.83 11.71 -14.17
C GLY A 3 1.34 10.90 -12.98
N LYS A 4 0.49 10.48 -12.04
CA LYS A 4 0.93 9.66 -10.89
C LYS A 4 0.86 8.15 -11.24
N PRO A 5 1.90 7.34 -11.00
CA PRO A 5 1.84 5.90 -11.22
C PRO A 5 0.82 5.23 -10.29
N VAL A 6 0.04 4.30 -10.85
CA VAL A 6 -0.87 3.43 -10.10
C VAL A 6 -0.30 2.02 -10.11
N TRP A 7 -0.21 1.39 -8.94
CA TRP A 7 0.19 0.00 -8.81
C TRP A 7 -1.03 -0.87 -8.54
N ILE A 8 -1.11 -1.97 -9.28
CA ILE A 8 -2.09 -3.04 -9.09
C ILE A 8 -1.29 -4.32 -8.83
N ILE A 9 -1.35 -4.83 -7.62
CA ILE A 9 -0.51 -5.93 -7.17
C ILE A 9 -1.40 -7.06 -6.66
N ARG A 10 -1.17 -8.27 -7.18
CA ARG A 10 -1.78 -9.50 -6.68
C ARG A 10 -0.90 -10.09 -5.58
N ARG A 11 -1.38 -10.04 -4.34
CA ARG A 11 -0.71 -10.54 -3.13
C ARG A 11 -0.95 -12.04 -2.97
N THR A 12 0.08 -12.77 -2.57
CA THR A 12 -0.04 -14.19 -2.21
C THR A 12 -0.71 -14.33 -0.83
N PRO A 13 -1.21 -15.52 -0.47
CA PRO A 13 -1.70 -15.77 0.89
C PRO A 13 -0.65 -15.44 1.97
N GLU A 14 0.60 -15.84 1.76
CA GLU A 14 1.74 -15.53 2.65
C GLU A 14 1.91 -14.01 2.85
N MET A 15 1.91 -13.24 1.75
CA MET A 15 1.98 -11.78 1.81
C MET A 15 0.84 -11.15 2.63
N LEU A 16 -0.34 -11.78 2.68
CA LEU A 16 -1.48 -11.29 3.45
C LEU A 16 -1.39 -11.68 4.94
N GLU A 17 -0.81 -12.84 5.24
CA GLU A 17 -0.57 -13.31 6.60
C GLU A 17 0.51 -12.47 7.29
N ASP A 18 1.57 -12.10 6.57
CA ASP A 18 2.67 -11.27 7.08
C ASP A 18 2.24 -9.88 7.53
N LEU A 19 1.14 -9.34 6.98
CA LEU A 19 0.61 -8.02 7.36
C LEU A 19 0.26 -7.92 8.85
N ALA A 20 -0.08 -9.04 9.49
CA ALA A 20 -0.39 -9.08 10.92
C ALA A 20 0.87 -8.98 11.80
N GLN A 21 2.02 -9.45 11.31
CA GLN A 21 3.27 -9.54 12.07
C GLN A 21 3.92 -8.17 12.31
N ILE A 22 3.60 -7.18 11.47
CA ILE A 22 4.26 -5.86 11.47
C ILE A 22 3.38 -4.72 11.96
N ARG A 23 2.16 -5.01 12.45
CA ARG A 23 1.19 -3.99 12.88
C ARG A 23 1.78 -2.94 13.83
N GLU A 24 2.52 -3.39 14.85
CA GLU A 24 3.13 -2.50 15.86
C GLU A 24 4.22 -1.59 15.28
N LYS A 25 4.79 -1.96 14.13
CA LYS A 25 5.84 -1.20 13.44
C LYS A 25 5.29 -0.11 12.52
N LEU A 26 3.97 0.00 12.35
CA LEU A 26 3.33 0.94 11.42
C LEU A 26 2.90 2.23 12.10
N SER A 27 3.05 3.37 11.42
CA SER A 27 2.60 4.67 11.95
C SER A 27 1.09 4.79 12.01
N ASP A 28 0.42 4.30 10.97
CA ASP A 28 -1.04 4.34 10.82
C ASP A 28 -1.57 2.96 10.40
N PRO A 29 -1.60 1.98 11.34
CA PRO A 29 -1.99 0.60 11.05
C PRO A 29 -3.46 0.44 10.69
N ASP A 30 -4.31 1.36 11.15
CA ASP A 30 -5.77 1.33 11.02
C ASP A 30 -6.30 2.28 9.93
N SER A 31 -5.40 2.99 9.24
CA SER A 31 -5.75 3.89 8.14
C SER A 31 -6.70 5.00 8.61
N GLU A 32 -6.33 5.67 9.71
CA GLU A 32 -7.11 6.74 10.33
C GLU A 32 -7.03 8.07 9.59
N VAL A 33 -6.04 8.24 8.72
CA VAL A 33 -5.97 9.43 7.87
C VAL A 33 -6.90 9.26 6.66
N GLU A 34 -8.14 9.69 6.83
CA GLU A 34 -9.24 9.55 5.86
C GLU A 34 -8.91 10.08 4.44
N THR A 35 -8.03 11.07 4.32
CA THR A 35 -7.68 11.64 3.01
C THR A 35 -6.84 10.72 2.13
N GLN A 36 -6.34 9.60 2.65
CA GLN A 36 -5.47 8.66 1.92
C GLN A 36 -6.21 7.49 1.28
N GLN A 37 -7.45 7.20 1.70
CA GLN A 37 -8.19 6.06 1.17
C GLN A 37 -9.70 6.30 1.22
N PRO A 38 -10.45 5.77 0.24
CA PRO A 38 -11.90 5.66 0.32
C PRO A 38 -12.36 4.78 1.49
N ALA A 39 -13.61 4.96 1.92
CA ALA A 39 -14.19 4.24 3.05
C ALA A 39 -14.13 2.71 2.90
N TYR A 40 -14.36 2.19 1.68
CA TYR A 40 -14.30 0.74 1.42
C TYR A 40 -12.89 0.15 1.62
N ALA A 41 -11.85 0.99 1.59
CA ALA A 41 -10.45 0.61 1.79
C ALA A 41 -9.94 0.94 3.20
N LYS A 42 -10.80 1.42 4.13
CA LYS A 42 -10.48 1.51 5.56
C LYS A 42 -10.62 0.14 6.22
N ASN A 43 -9.70 -0.76 5.88
CA ASN A 43 -9.60 -2.11 6.42
C ASN A 43 -8.14 -2.56 6.45
N LYS A 44 -7.85 -3.69 7.10
CA LYS A 44 -6.47 -4.18 7.29
C LYS A 44 -5.68 -4.43 6.00
N TYR A 45 -6.38 -4.65 4.87
CA TYR A 45 -5.77 -4.95 3.56
C TYR A 45 -5.65 -3.73 2.66
N ARG A 46 -6.36 -2.64 2.99
CA ARG A 46 -6.47 -1.41 2.19
C ARG A 46 -6.90 -1.67 0.75
N SER A 47 -7.87 -2.57 0.58
CA SER A 47 -8.42 -2.96 -0.73
C SER A 47 -9.84 -3.49 -0.63
N ILE A 48 -10.55 -3.53 -1.76
CA ILE A 48 -11.88 -4.17 -1.90
C ILE A 48 -11.73 -5.69 -1.85
N LYS A 49 -10.85 -6.24 -2.68
CA LYS A 49 -10.47 -7.66 -2.69
C LYS A 49 -9.12 -7.82 -1.98
N PRO A 50 -8.99 -8.61 -0.89
CA PRO A 50 -7.76 -8.68 -0.10
C PRO A 50 -6.50 -8.99 -0.91
N GLU A 51 -6.60 -9.82 -1.93
CA GLU A 51 -5.47 -10.19 -2.78
C GLU A 51 -5.09 -9.12 -3.81
N LEU A 52 -5.94 -8.13 -4.09
CA LEU A 52 -5.67 -7.07 -5.09
C LEU A 52 -5.45 -5.72 -4.42
N MET A 53 -4.19 -5.34 -4.28
CA MET A 53 -3.81 -4.01 -3.81
C MET A 53 -3.84 -3.01 -4.97
N VAL A 54 -4.48 -1.86 -4.76
CA VAL A 54 -4.52 -0.74 -5.70
C VAL A 54 -4.08 0.52 -4.97
N VAL A 55 -2.93 1.10 -5.32
CA VAL A 55 -2.39 2.31 -4.68
C VAL A 55 -1.72 3.24 -5.70
N LEU A 56 -1.55 4.49 -5.32
CA LEU A 56 -0.61 5.38 -5.98
C LEU A 56 0.81 5.00 -5.57
N GLY A 57 1.65 4.66 -6.55
CA GLY A 57 3.07 4.33 -6.38
C GLY A 57 3.94 5.56 -6.13
N VAL A 58 3.49 6.46 -5.24
CA VAL A 58 4.06 7.78 -5.00
C VAL A 58 4.36 7.89 -3.51
N CYS A 59 5.63 7.96 -3.15
CA CYS A 59 6.07 8.14 -1.78
C CYS A 59 5.49 9.45 -1.23
N THR A 60 4.84 9.36 -0.07
CA THR A 60 4.16 10.49 0.56
C THR A 60 5.10 11.49 1.23
N HIS A 61 6.40 11.21 1.26
CA HIS A 61 7.40 12.19 1.66
C HIS A 61 7.53 13.31 0.62
N LEU A 62 8.14 13.02 -0.53
CA LEU A 62 8.45 14.00 -1.59
C LEU A 62 8.19 13.46 -3.01
N GLY A 63 7.33 12.45 -3.15
CA GLY A 63 6.80 12.06 -4.46
C GLY A 63 7.63 11.08 -5.29
N CYS A 64 8.81 10.64 -4.83
CA CYS A 64 9.56 9.57 -5.49
C CYS A 64 8.73 8.29 -5.63
N ALA A 65 8.96 7.48 -6.67
CA ALA A 65 8.38 6.14 -6.75
C ALA A 65 9.15 5.17 -5.83
N PRO A 66 8.52 4.53 -4.84
CA PRO A 66 9.18 3.47 -4.07
C PRO A 66 9.52 2.25 -4.96
N THR A 67 10.44 1.43 -4.50
CA THR A 67 10.86 0.19 -5.18
C THR A 67 10.28 -1.02 -4.45
N LYS A 68 9.94 -2.08 -5.20
CA LYS A 68 9.50 -3.35 -4.62
C LYS A 68 10.64 -4.00 -3.84
N LYS A 69 10.34 -4.47 -2.64
CA LYS A 69 11.25 -5.23 -1.76
C LYS A 69 10.46 -6.39 -1.16
N PHE A 70 10.13 -7.40 -1.97
CA PHE A 70 9.27 -8.51 -1.55
C PHE A 70 10.03 -9.67 -0.90
N GLU A 71 11.34 -9.77 -1.15
CA GLU A 71 12.19 -10.72 -0.42
C GLU A 71 12.20 -10.35 1.06
N GLN A 72 12.11 -11.35 1.93
CA GLN A 72 12.11 -11.18 3.38
C GLN A 72 13.52 -11.19 3.97
N GLY A 73 13.63 -10.65 5.18
CA GLY A 73 14.83 -10.62 6.01
C GLY A 73 16.04 -9.99 5.31
N LYS A 74 17.24 -10.49 5.61
CA LYS A 74 18.51 -9.96 5.12
C LYS A 74 18.59 -9.84 3.59
N ALA A 75 17.96 -10.75 2.87
CA ALA A 75 17.95 -10.75 1.40
C ALA A 75 17.28 -9.48 0.83
N SER A 76 16.32 -8.89 1.56
CA SER A 76 15.65 -7.65 1.17
C SER A 76 16.61 -6.46 0.98
N GLY A 77 17.71 -6.43 1.74
CA GLY A 77 18.57 -5.26 1.87
C GLY A 77 17.87 -4.06 2.55
N VAL A 78 16.78 -4.27 3.29
CA VAL A 78 16.06 -3.24 4.07
C VAL A 78 16.33 -3.42 5.56
N SER A 79 15.95 -4.57 6.14
CA SER A 79 16.26 -4.95 7.52
C SER A 79 16.20 -6.47 7.71
N ASP A 80 16.80 -6.97 8.79
CA ASP A 80 16.83 -8.41 9.11
C ASP A 80 15.44 -9.01 9.39
N ASP A 81 14.52 -8.17 9.84
CA ASP A 81 13.15 -8.50 10.25
C ASP A 81 12.08 -8.03 9.24
N TRP A 82 12.52 -7.73 8.02
CA TRP A 82 11.67 -7.27 6.92
C TRP A 82 10.75 -8.39 6.41
N VAL A 83 9.44 -8.14 6.34
CA VAL A 83 8.44 -9.14 5.88
C VAL A 83 7.96 -8.91 4.45
N GLY A 84 8.59 -7.99 3.72
CA GLY A 84 8.16 -7.60 2.38
C GLY A 84 7.43 -6.25 2.35
N GLY A 85 7.46 -5.61 1.18
CA GLY A 85 6.75 -4.36 0.92
C GLY A 85 7.46 -3.48 -0.09
N PHE A 86 7.58 -2.19 0.23
CA PHE A 86 8.15 -1.17 -0.63
C PHE A 86 9.14 -0.29 0.12
N PHE A 87 10.25 0.03 -0.54
CA PHE A 87 11.29 0.91 0.01
C PHE A 87 11.57 2.07 -0.94
N CYS A 88 11.53 3.29 -0.42
CA CYS A 88 11.82 4.51 -1.15
C CYS A 88 13.26 4.99 -0.84
N PRO A 89 14.22 4.79 -1.76
CA PRO A 89 15.64 5.05 -1.50
C PRO A 89 15.99 6.54 -1.39
N CYS A 90 15.11 7.45 -1.85
CA CYS A 90 15.36 8.89 -1.80
C CYS A 90 15.69 9.39 -0.38
N HIS A 91 14.96 8.90 0.63
CA HIS A 91 15.12 9.31 2.03
C HIS A 91 14.87 8.16 3.03
N GLY A 92 14.87 6.91 2.57
CA GLY A 92 14.75 5.74 3.45
C GLY A 92 13.35 5.51 4.03
N SER A 93 12.28 5.82 3.30
CA SER A 93 10.92 5.51 3.75
C SER A 93 10.49 4.10 3.34
N SER A 94 9.84 3.39 4.26
CA SER A 94 9.43 2.00 4.09
C SER A 94 7.93 1.86 4.25
N PHE A 95 7.33 1.00 3.44
CA PHE A 95 5.91 0.70 3.42
C PHE A 95 5.71 -0.82 3.37
N ASP A 96 4.68 -1.35 4.03
CA ASP A 96 4.37 -2.77 3.99
C ASP A 96 3.63 -3.19 2.70
N LEU A 97 3.23 -4.46 2.63
CA LEU A 97 2.47 -5.03 1.50
C LEU A 97 1.01 -4.54 1.39
N ALA A 98 0.54 -3.66 2.27
CA ALA A 98 -0.70 -2.90 2.14
C ALA A 98 -0.45 -1.40 1.89
N GLY A 99 0.82 -1.02 1.69
CA GLY A 99 1.23 0.37 1.47
C GLY A 99 1.16 1.21 2.75
N ARG A 100 1.10 0.58 3.93
CA ARG A 100 1.10 1.26 5.22
C ARG A 100 2.53 1.63 5.59
N VAL A 101 2.72 2.86 6.04
CA VAL A 101 4.04 3.43 6.34
C VAL A 101 4.54 2.91 7.68
N TYR A 102 5.82 2.56 7.74
CA TYR A 102 6.49 2.20 8.98
C TYR A 102 6.60 3.43 9.92
N ARG A 103 6.79 3.20 11.22
CA ARG A 103 7.16 4.24 12.19
C ARG A 103 8.58 4.72 11.95
N ASN A 104 8.88 5.94 12.39
CA ASN A 104 10.23 6.51 12.41
C ASN A 104 10.90 6.63 11.04
N VAL A 105 10.11 6.86 9.97
CA VAL A 105 10.63 7.20 8.63
C VAL A 105 10.12 8.57 8.16
N PRO A 106 10.76 9.21 7.16
CA PRO A 106 10.36 10.55 6.72
C PRO A 106 8.99 10.68 6.04
N ALA A 107 8.49 9.60 5.41
CA ALA A 107 7.14 9.60 4.86
C ALA A 107 6.10 9.75 5.98
N PRO A 108 5.22 10.76 5.93
CA PRO A 108 4.30 11.05 7.03
C PRO A 108 3.09 10.11 7.06
N THR A 109 2.81 9.41 5.96
CA THR A 109 1.52 8.77 5.72
C THR A 109 1.60 7.52 4.86
N ASN A 110 0.56 6.68 4.88
CA ASN A 110 0.44 5.50 4.01
C ASN A 110 0.36 5.92 2.53
N LEU A 111 0.68 5.01 1.61
CA LEU A 111 0.47 5.22 0.18
C LEU A 111 -1.02 5.38 -0.12
N GLU A 112 -1.38 6.40 -0.89
CA GLU A 112 -2.78 6.72 -1.21
C GLU A 112 -3.44 5.57 -2.00
N VAL A 113 -4.65 5.17 -1.60
CA VAL A 113 -5.52 4.28 -2.38
C VAL A 113 -6.41 5.17 -3.24
N PRO A 114 -6.30 5.14 -4.58
CA PRO A 114 -7.20 5.92 -5.42
C PRO A 114 -8.62 5.29 -5.40
N PRO A 115 -9.68 6.09 -5.63
CA PRO A 115 -11.01 5.55 -5.94
C PRO A 115 -10.93 4.53 -7.08
N HIS A 116 -11.54 3.37 -6.90
CA HIS A 116 -11.55 2.30 -7.88
C HIS A 116 -12.69 1.32 -7.65
N SER A 117 -13.13 0.68 -8.73
CA SER A 117 -14.24 -0.28 -8.74
C SER A 117 -13.90 -1.49 -9.61
N PHE A 118 -14.47 -2.65 -9.30
CA PHE A 118 -14.39 -3.84 -10.15
C PHE A 118 -15.65 -3.93 -11.01
N LEU A 119 -15.49 -3.80 -12.33
CA LEU A 119 -16.59 -3.93 -13.29
C LEU A 119 -16.88 -5.40 -13.64
N SER A 120 -15.87 -6.26 -13.43
CA SER A 120 -15.91 -7.72 -13.54
C SER A 120 -14.73 -8.29 -12.72
N ASP A 121 -14.55 -9.60 -12.73
CA ASP A 121 -13.43 -10.24 -12.02
C ASP A 121 -12.05 -9.91 -12.60
N ASP A 122 -11.99 -9.54 -13.89
CA ASP A 122 -10.79 -9.24 -14.64
C ASP A 122 -10.66 -7.76 -15.06
N ARG A 123 -11.63 -6.91 -14.70
CA ARG A 123 -11.64 -5.49 -15.06
C ARG A 123 -11.80 -4.58 -13.85
N VAL A 124 -10.79 -3.75 -13.61
CA VAL A 124 -10.81 -2.68 -12.62
C VAL A 124 -10.89 -1.32 -13.31
N LEU A 125 -11.74 -0.45 -12.81
CA LEU A 125 -11.86 0.96 -13.18
C LEU A 125 -11.19 1.80 -12.10
N ILE A 126 -10.17 2.59 -12.46
CA ILE A 126 -9.51 3.55 -11.57
C ILE A 126 -10.13 4.92 -11.78
N GLY A 127 -10.42 5.65 -10.70
CA GLY A 127 -11.06 6.97 -10.76
C GLY A 127 -12.45 7.03 -10.15
N VAL A 128 -13.11 5.89 -9.97
CA VAL A 128 -14.53 5.80 -9.59
C VAL A 128 -14.68 4.75 -8.50
N GLY A 129 -15.20 5.15 -7.34
CA GLY A 129 -15.47 4.24 -6.22
C GLY A 129 -16.74 3.40 -6.45
N PRO A 130 -16.93 2.25 -5.75
CA PRO A 130 -18.08 1.39 -5.94
C PRO A 130 -19.41 2.12 -5.73
N GLU A 131 -19.44 3.08 -4.82
CA GLU A 131 -20.56 3.98 -4.54
C GLU A 131 -21.02 4.82 -5.75
N ASP A 132 -20.11 5.08 -6.70
CA ASP A 132 -20.36 5.91 -7.89
C ASP A 132 -20.58 5.07 -9.17
N THR A 133 -20.54 3.74 -9.06
CA THR A 133 -20.77 2.80 -10.17
C THR A 133 -22.16 2.15 -10.20
N ALA A 134 -23.02 2.52 -9.24
CA ALA A 134 -24.39 2.02 -9.11
C ALA A 134 -25.36 2.59 -10.17
#